data_AF-A0A109LPA7-F1
#
_entry.id   AF-A0A109LPA7-F1
#
_cell.length_a   1.000
_cell.length_b   1.000
_cell.length_c   1.000
_cell.angle_alpha   90.00
_cell.angle_beta   90.00
_cell.angle_gamma   90.00
#
_symmetry.space_group_name_H-M   'P 1'
#
loop_
_entity.id
_entity.type
_entity.pdbx_description
1 polymer ?
#
loop_
_entity_poly.entity_id
_entity_poly.type
_entity_poly.pdbx_seq_one_letter_code
_entity_poly.pdbx_strand_id
1 'polypeptide(L)'
;MGLAATGIETRLTPRADRVFFSGFALATTATAFFGFTFTYFSPMLTGSYPDLSPFVHIHGWSFFLWYLLFPMQAVLIAANRSKLHMAFGRASVALALIMIVTGVFVLAVRMDDALSGDADGFLAFLRYVGSLIFSNILLFAVFYALAIRMAMKGQFEAHKRWMVLASAAGLGAALFRVFGFLFGSVAWADTGWVLATNAFMVSAMIFDRLFHGKVHPVYWQGLAFALVVEAILWPFAGNPFVAQLNSALAWMGEYVRVIY
;
A
#
# COMPACT_ATOMS: atom_id res chain seq x y z
N MET A 1 19.26 53.15 -13.15
CA MET A 1 19.41 52.03 -14.11
C MET A 1 19.92 50.85 -13.30
N GLY A 2 19.06 49.95 -12.82
CA GLY A 2 18.57 48.77 -13.55
C GLY A 2 19.57 47.62 -13.31
N LEU A 3 19.25 46.49 -12.69
CA LEU A 3 18.04 45.69 -12.72
C LEU A 3 17.86 44.98 -11.36
N ALA A 4 16.66 45.08 -10.78
CA ALA A 4 16.25 44.16 -9.73
C ALA A 4 16.15 42.77 -10.37
N ALA A 5 16.97 41.83 -9.90
CA ALA A 5 16.77 40.42 -10.17
C ALA A 5 15.43 40.03 -9.54
N THR A 6 14.37 40.05 -10.33
CA THR A 6 13.10 39.45 -10.00
C THR A 6 13.33 37.94 -9.92
N GLY A 7 13.72 37.46 -8.74
CA GLY A 7 13.63 36.05 -8.42
C GLY A 7 12.19 35.64 -8.65
N ILE A 8 11.95 34.81 -9.66
CA ILE A 8 10.70 34.08 -9.79
C ILE A 8 10.71 33.07 -8.63
N GLU A 9 10.35 33.54 -7.44
CA GLU A 9 9.78 32.65 -6.43
C GLU A 9 8.52 32.08 -7.09
N THR A 10 8.62 30.90 -7.70
CA THR A 10 7.44 30.11 -8.05
C THR A 10 6.77 29.71 -6.73
N ARG A 11 5.98 30.64 -6.19
CA ARG A 11 5.15 30.45 -5.01
C ARG A 11 4.08 29.42 -5.36
N LEU A 12 4.04 28.39 -4.52
CA LEU A 12 3.01 27.36 -4.43
C LEU A 12 1.63 27.92 -4.70
N THR A 13 0.90 27.35 -5.66
CA THR A 13 -0.54 27.58 -5.72
C THR A 13 -1.22 26.47 -4.93
N PRO A 14 -2.00 26.78 -3.87
CA PRO A 14 -2.84 25.81 -3.15
C PRO A 14 -3.75 24.96 -4.06
N ARG A 15 -3.97 25.42 -5.30
CA ARG A 15 -4.64 24.70 -6.37
C ARG A 15 -3.84 23.50 -6.87
N ALA A 16 -2.53 23.63 -7.11
CA ALA A 16 -1.69 22.54 -7.59
C ALA A 16 -1.64 21.38 -6.58
N ASP A 17 -1.43 21.67 -5.29
CA ASP A 17 -1.53 20.68 -4.21
C ASP A 17 -2.86 19.94 -4.26
N ARG A 18 -3.98 20.68 -4.30
CA ARG A 18 -5.31 20.08 -4.29
C ARG A 18 -5.53 19.14 -5.48
N VAL A 19 -5.12 19.56 -6.67
CA VAL A 19 -5.24 18.75 -7.89
C VAL A 19 -4.37 17.50 -7.78
N PHE A 20 -3.11 17.65 -7.36
CA PHE A 20 -2.19 16.52 -7.24
C PHE A 20 -2.64 15.51 -6.20
N PHE A 21 -2.90 15.92 -4.96
CA PHE A 21 -3.27 14.98 -3.90
C PHE A 21 -4.62 14.29 -4.18
N SER A 22 -5.57 14.99 -4.80
CA SER A 22 -6.83 14.37 -5.23
C SER A 22 -6.62 13.39 -6.39
N GLY A 23 -5.82 13.78 -7.39
CA GLY A 23 -5.47 12.91 -8.51
C GLY A 23 -4.68 11.68 -8.07
N PHE A 24 -3.75 11.83 -7.14
CA PHE A 24 -3.01 10.74 -6.52
C PHE A 24 -3.95 9.77 -5.80
N ALA A 25 -4.85 10.29 -4.96
CA ALA A 25 -5.84 9.46 -4.27
C ALA A 25 -6.70 8.67 -5.26
N LEU A 26 -7.24 9.33 -6.29
CA LEU A 26 -8.02 8.66 -7.34
C LEU A 26 -7.21 7.63 -8.12
N ALA A 27 -5.95 7.92 -8.45
CA ALA A 27 -5.08 6.99 -9.15
C ALA A 27 -4.82 5.73 -8.31
N THR A 28 -4.49 5.89 -7.03
CA THR A 28 -4.32 4.74 -6.11
C THR A 28 -5.60 3.93 -5.96
N THR A 29 -6.77 4.59 -5.82
CA THR A 29 -8.07 3.91 -5.77
C THR A 29 -8.37 3.14 -7.05
N ALA A 30 -8.14 3.75 -8.22
CA ALA A 30 -8.35 3.11 -9.52
C ALA A 30 -7.44 1.88 -9.68
N THR A 31 -6.15 1.98 -9.32
CA THR A 31 -5.21 0.85 -9.33
C THR A 31 -5.68 -0.26 -8.39
N ALA A 32 -6.10 0.09 -7.17
CA ALA A 32 -6.63 -0.88 -6.22
C ALA A 32 -7.83 -1.62 -6.81
N PHE A 33 -8.84 -0.90 -7.29
CA PHE A 33 -10.07 -1.49 -7.81
C PHE A 33 -9.84 -2.30 -9.08
N PHE A 34 -8.91 -1.87 -9.94
CA PHE A 34 -8.49 -2.66 -11.10
C PHE A 34 -7.86 -3.99 -10.68
N GLY A 35 -7.02 -4.01 -9.65
CA GLY A 35 -6.50 -5.24 -9.06
C GLY A 35 -7.61 -6.14 -8.49
N PHE A 36 -8.63 -5.57 -7.84
CA PHE A 36 -9.80 -6.30 -7.33
C PHE A 36 -10.66 -6.91 -8.45
N THR A 37 -10.64 -6.36 -9.67
CA THR A 37 -11.37 -6.95 -10.79
C THR A 37 -11.00 -8.41 -11.03
N PHE A 38 -9.71 -8.76 -10.88
CA PHE A 38 -9.22 -10.11 -11.19
C PHE A 38 -9.56 -11.15 -10.13
N THR A 39 -9.68 -10.76 -8.87
CA THR A 39 -9.89 -11.71 -7.76
C THR A 39 -11.25 -11.59 -7.07
N TYR A 40 -12.00 -10.51 -7.33
CA TYR A 40 -13.29 -10.26 -6.71
C TYR A 40 -14.39 -10.00 -7.74
N PHE A 41 -14.29 -8.90 -8.49
CA PHE A 41 -15.43 -8.44 -9.29
C PHE A 41 -15.72 -9.38 -10.46
N SER A 42 -14.71 -9.79 -11.24
CA SER A 42 -14.93 -10.69 -12.38
C SER A 42 -15.40 -12.08 -11.95
N PRO A 43 -14.80 -12.75 -10.94
CA PRO A 43 -15.33 -14.04 -10.48
C PRO A 43 -16.76 -13.95 -9.97
N MET A 44 -17.11 -12.87 -9.25
CA MET A 44 -18.48 -12.66 -8.74
C MET A 44 -19.49 -12.45 -9.88
N LEU A 45 -19.13 -11.68 -10.92
CA LEU A 45 -19.99 -11.41 -12.07
C LEU A 45 -20.15 -12.63 -12.99
N THR A 46 -19.14 -13.49 -13.07
CA THR A 46 -19.14 -14.68 -13.95
C THR A 46 -19.66 -15.95 -13.26
N GLY A 47 -20.01 -15.87 -11.97
CA GLY A 47 -20.41 -17.04 -11.19
C GLY A 47 -19.27 -18.03 -10.92
N SER A 48 -18.02 -17.60 -11.07
CA SER A 48 -16.81 -18.40 -10.83
C SER A 48 -16.10 -18.06 -9.52
N TYR A 49 -16.75 -17.26 -8.66
CA TYR A 49 -16.20 -16.86 -7.37
C TYR A 49 -16.02 -18.10 -6.47
N PRO A 50 -14.79 -18.40 -6.01
CA PRO A 50 -14.53 -19.58 -5.19
C PRO A 50 -15.09 -19.41 -3.78
N ASP A 51 -15.41 -20.52 -3.11
CA ASP A 51 -15.67 -20.49 -1.67
C ASP A 51 -14.38 -20.13 -0.92
N LEU A 52 -14.37 -18.95 -0.31
CA LEU A 52 -13.24 -18.41 0.43
C LEU A 52 -13.60 -18.21 1.89
N SER A 53 -12.59 -18.31 2.75
CA SER A 53 -12.72 -17.99 4.18
C SER A 53 -13.32 -16.59 4.40
N PRO A 54 -14.17 -16.40 5.43
CA PRO A 54 -14.63 -15.08 5.87
C PRO A 54 -13.48 -14.07 6.08
N PHE A 55 -12.29 -14.50 6.49
CA PHE A 55 -11.13 -13.63 6.67
C PHE A 55 -10.67 -13.00 5.36
N VAL A 56 -10.73 -13.74 4.25
CA VAL A 56 -10.40 -13.20 2.93
C VAL A 56 -11.39 -12.10 2.55
N HIS A 57 -12.68 -12.32 2.82
CA HIS A 57 -13.71 -11.30 2.59
C HIS A 57 -13.52 -10.07 3.46
N ILE A 58 -13.27 -10.23 4.77
CA ILE A 58 -13.02 -9.09 5.67
C ILE A 58 -11.78 -8.33 5.22
N HIS A 59 -10.70 -9.03 4.86
CA HIS A 59 -9.49 -8.42 4.32
C HIS A 59 -9.79 -7.63 3.04
N GLY A 60 -10.41 -8.25 2.03
CA GLY A 60 -10.76 -7.61 0.76
C GLY A 60 -11.64 -6.38 0.95
N TRP A 61 -12.73 -6.50 1.71
CA TRP A 61 -13.63 -5.38 1.98
C TRP A 61 -12.98 -4.26 2.80
N SER A 62 -12.07 -4.59 3.72
CA SER A 62 -11.35 -3.56 4.48
C SER A 62 -10.45 -2.71 3.59
N PHE A 63 -9.72 -3.31 2.65
CA PHE A 63 -8.92 -2.58 1.66
C PHE A 63 -9.79 -1.83 0.65
N PHE A 64 -10.92 -2.41 0.23
CA PHE A 64 -11.89 -1.70 -0.61
C PHE A 64 -12.38 -0.42 0.08
N LEU A 65 -12.77 -0.51 1.36
CA LEU A 65 -13.18 0.63 2.17
C LEU A 65 -12.04 1.65 2.36
N TRP A 66 -10.80 1.19 2.57
CA TRP A 66 -9.65 2.08 2.68
C TRP A 66 -9.48 2.96 1.43
N TYR A 67 -9.58 2.37 0.24
CA TYR A 67 -9.43 3.10 -1.02
C TYR A 67 -10.66 3.91 -1.42
N LEU A 68 -11.82 3.73 -0.77
CA LEU A 68 -12.91 4.71 -0.78
C LEU A 68 -12.65 5.86 0.21
N LEU A 69 -12.19 5.51 1.40
CA LEU A 69 -11.95 6.44 2.50
C LEU A 69 -10.86 7.45 2.15
N PHE A 70 -9.77 7.00 1.53
CA PHE A 70 -8.62 7.85 1.22
C PHE A 70 -8.96 9.08 0.35
N PRO A 71 -9.60 8.96 -0.83
CA PRO A 71 -10.06 10.13 -1.58
C PRO A 71 -11.17 10.89 -0.86
N MET A 72 -12.05 10.20 -0.11
CA MET A 72 -13.07 10.88 0.70
C MET A 72 -12.44 11.83 1.73
N GLN A 73 -11.32 11.46 2.37
CA GLN A 73 -10.62 12.34 3.31
C GLN A 73 -10.14 13.64 2.64
N ALA A 74 -9.63 13.55 1.42
CA ALA A 74 -9.23 14.74 0.64
C ALA A 74 -10.43 15.64 0.32
N VAL A 75 -11.57 15.04 -0.08
CA VAL A 75 -12.82 15.77 -0.36
C VAL A 75 -13.35 16.46 0.89
N LEU A 76 -13.35 15.80 2.04
CA LEU A 76 -13.84 16.38 3.31
C LEU A 76 -13.03 17.61 3.71
N ILE A 77 -11.70 17.58 3.56
CA ILE A 77 -10.84 18.75 3.80
C ILE A 77 -11.11 19.83 2.75
N ALA A 78 -11.19 19.47 1.47
CA ALA A 78 -11.47 20.40 0.38
C ALA A 78 -12.82 21.14 0.55
N ALA A 79 -13.80 20.47 1.17
CA ALA A 79 -15.14 20.97 1.49
C ALA A 79 -15.23 21.65 2.88
N ASN A 80 -14.11 21.90 3.56
CA ASN A 80 -14.04 22.48 4.90
C ASN A 80 -14.82 21.69 5.98
N ARG A 81 -15.00 20.38 5.78
CA ARG A 81 -15.66 19.46 6.72
C ARG A 81 -14.64 18.79 7.65
N SER A 82 -13.79 19.58 8.29
CA SER A 82 -12.69 19.08 9.15
C SER A 82 -13.18 18.19 10.31
N LYS A 83 -14.36 18.46 10.88
CA LYS A 83 -14.98 17.60 11.91
C LYS A 83 -15.23 16.17 11.40
N LEU A 84 -15.73 16.03 10.17
CA LEU A 84 -15.95 14.72 9.55
C LEU A 84 -14.64 14.05 9.19
N HIS A 85 -13.67 14.80 8.66
CA HIS A 85 -12.31 14.30 8.43
C HIS A 85 -11.72 13.67 9.70
N MET A 86 -11.80 14.37 10.83
CA MET A 86 -11.33 13.85 12.12
C MET A 86 -12.13 12.64 12.61
N ALA A 87 -13.46 12.65 12.47
CA ALA A 87 -14.30 11.53 12.89
C ALA A 87 -13.97 10.25 12.10
N PHE A 88 -13.95 10.35 10.77
CA PHE A 88 -13.58 9.23 9.90
C PHE A 88 -12.11 8.84 10.04
N GLY A 89 -11.21 9.79 10.29
CA GLY A 89 -9.79 9.52 10.56
C GLY A 89 -9.53 8.82 11.89
N ARG A 90 -10.41 8.96 12.89
CA ARG A 90 -10.37 8.12 14.10
C ARG A 90 -10.90 6.72 13.81
N ALA A 91 -12.01 6.62 13.06
CA ALA A 91 -12.55 5.32 12.63
C ALA A 91 -11.58 4.53 11.74
N SER A 92 -10.75 5.22 10.95
CA SER A 92 -9.75 4.56 10.09
C SER A 92 -8.68 3.81 10.88
N VAL A 93 -8.47 4.10 12.18
CA VAL A 93 -7.57 3.32 13.04
C VAL A 93 -8.09 1.89 13.20
N ALA A 94 -9.39 1.72 13.46
CA ALA A 94 -9.99 0.39 13.54
C ALA A 94 -9.94 -0.32 12.18
N LEU A 95 -10.20 0.41 11.09
CA LEU A 95 -10.09 -0.14 9.73
C LEU A 95 -8.67 -0.62 9.42
N ALA A 96 -7.65 0.18 9.71
CA ALA A 96 -6.25 -0.17 9.50
C ALA A 96 -5.82 -1.38 10.34
N LEU A 97 -6.29 -1.49 11.59
CA LEU A 97 -6.05 -2.67 12.42
C LEU A 97 -6.66 -3.93 11.80
N ILE A 98 -7.90 -3.85 11.32
CA ILE A 98 -8.56 -4.96 10.61
C ILE A 98 -7.74 -5.34 9.36
N MET A 99 -7.33 -4.37 8.55
CA MET A 99 -6.52 -4.61 7.34
C MET A 99 -5.22 -5.34 7.66
N ILE A 100 -4.50 -4.89 8.70
CA ILE A 100 -3.20 -5.46 9.11
C ILE A 100 -3.40 -6.88 9.64
N VAL A 101 -4.30 -7.08 10.61
CA VAL A 101 -4.52 -8.39 11.24
C VAL A 101 -5.00 -9.41 10.22
N THR A 102 -6.02 -9.08 9.44
CA THR A 102 -6.54 -10.00 8.41
C THR A 102 -5.54 -10.22 7.28
N GLY A 103 -4.76 -9.21 6.89
CA GLY A 103 -3.70 -9.36 5.89
C GLY A 103 -2.60 -10.31 6.35
N VAL A 104 -2.20 -10.24 7.61
CA VAL A 104 -1.23 -11.17 8.22
C VAL A 104 -1.80 -12.59 8.26
N PHE A 105 -3.07 -12.76 8.65
CA PHE A 105 -3.72 -14.08 8.72
C PHE A 105 -3.85 -14.73 7.34
N VAL A 106 -4.34 -13.97 6.35
CA VAL A 106 -4.42 -14.44 4.96
C VAL A 106 -3.03 -14.82 4.46
N LEU A 107 -2.02 -13.98 4.67
CA LEU A 107 -0.66 -14.30 4.26
C LEU A 107 -0.12 -15.56 4.94
N ALA A 108 -0.34 -15.72 6.25
CA ALA A 108 0.13 -16.87 7.02
C ALA A 108 -0.47 -18.19 6.53
N VAL A 109 -1.80 -18.25 6.37
CA VAL A 109 -2.48 -19.45 5.85
C VAL A 109 -2.03 -19.75 4.42
N ARG A 110 -1.83 -18.73 3.59
CA ARG A 110 -1.32 -18.93 2.23
C ARG A 110 0.14 -19.36 2.20
N MET A 111 0.94 -18.96 3.18
CA MET A 111 2.33 -19.43 3.34
C MET A 111 2.38 -20.88 3.82
N ASP A 112 1.47 -21.28 4.70
CA ASP A 112 1.28 -22.69 5.08
C ASP A 112 0.87 -23.53 3.87
N ASP A 113 -0.20 -23.14 3.14
CA ASP A 113 -0.60 -23.80 1.89
C ASP A 113 0.58 -23.93 0.91
N ALA A 114 1.38 -22.87 0.81
CA ALA A 114 2.54 -22.84 -0.05
C ALA A 114 3.61 -23.83 0.42
N LEU A 115 3.98 -23.93 1.70
CA LEU A 115 5.09 -24.79 2.15
C LEU A 115 4.71 -26.26 2.39
N SER A 116 3.42 -26.57 2.56
CA SER A 116 2.95 -27.88 3.05
C SER A 116 2.65 -28.94 1.98
N GLY A 117 2.80 -28.65 0.68
CA GLY A 117 2.52 -29.62 -0.40
C GLY A 117 3.32 -29.45 -1.70
N ASP A 118 2.93 -30.16 -2.76
CA ASP A 118 3.36 -29.90 -4.15
C ASP A 118 2.72 -28.58 -4.62
N ALA A 119 3.22 -27.47 -4.11
CA ALA A 119 2.76 -26.15 -4.50
C ALA A 119 3.05 -25.96 -5.99
N ASP A 120 2.00 -25.76 -6.77
CA ASP A 120 2.05 -25.42 -8.19
C ASP A 120 1.53 -23.99 -8.41
N GLY A 121 1.82 -23.46 -9.61
CA GLY A 121 1.38 -22.13 -10.03
C GLY A 121 1.57 -21.03 -8.98
N PHE A 122 0.46 -20.44 -8.53
CA PHE A 122 0.46 -19.31 -7.60
C PHE A 122 0.99 -19.65 -6.20
N LEU A 123 0.72 -20.86 -5.69
CA LEU A 123 1.20 -21.25 -4.36
C LEU A 123 2.73 -21.46 -4.36
N ALA A 124 3.27 -22.04 -5.43
CA ALA A 124 4.71 -22.17 -5.61
C ALA A 124 5.39 -20.79 -5.64
N PHE A 125 4.75 -19.85 -6.33
CA PHE A 125 5.19 -18.47 -6.46
C PHE A 125 5.16 -17.71 -5.13
N LEU A 126 4.12 -17.90 -4.31
CA LEU A 126 4.03 -17.28 -2.99
C LEU A 126 5.18 -17.67 -2.04
N ARG A 127 5.77 -18.87 -2.18
CA ARG A 127 6.98 -19.25 -1.42
C ARG A 127 8.11 -18.24 -1.58
N TYR A 128 8.21 -17.64 -2.77
CA TYR A 128 9.27 -16.70 -3.10
C TYR A 128 8.88 -15.27 -2.73
N VAL A 129 7.64 -14.85 -2.95
CA VAL A 129 7.27 -13.43 -2.74
C VAL A 129 6.53 -13.12 -1.45
N GLY A 130 6.24 -14.11 -0.60
CA GLY A 130 5.51 -13.93 0.65
C GLY A 130 6.15 -12.88 1.57
N SER A 131 7.48 -12.84 1.65
CA SER A 131 8.23 -11.82 2.39
C SER A 131 8.04 -10.40 1.84
N LEU A 132 7.90 -10.25 0.53
CA LEU A 132 7.59 -8.95 -0.11
C LEU A 132 6.14 -8.54 0.11
N ILE A 133 5.20 -9.48 0.22
CA ILE A 133 3.82 -9.15 0.62
C ILE A 133 3.83 -8.68 2.07
N PHE A 134 4.56 -9.38 2.94
CA PHE A 134 4.75 -8.98 4.33
C PHE A 134 5.38 -7.59 4.48
N SER A 135 6.37 -7.24 3.64
CA SER A 135 6.99 -5.92 3.65
C SER A 135 5.96 -4.80 3.46
N ASN A 136 4.99 -4.96 2.54
CA ASN A 136 3.95 -3.95 2.34
C ASN A 136 3.03 -3.78 3.54
N ILE A 137 2.69 -4.86 4.23
CA ILE A 137 1.88 -4.81 5.46
C ILE A 137 2.66 -4.01 6.53
N LEU A 138 3.94 -4.31 6.70
CA LEU A 138 4.83 -3.60 7.62
C LEU A 138 4.95 -2.12 7.26
N LEU A 139 5.22 -1.81 5.99
CA LEU A 139 5.37 -0.44 5.50
C LEU A 139 4.07 0.36 5.65
N PHE A 140 2.93 -0.22 5.28
CA PHE A 140 1.62 0.38 5.50
C PHE A 140 1.42 0.71 6.99
N ALA A 141 1.65 -0.25 7.88
CA ALA A 141 1.46 -0.08 9.31
C ALA A 141 2.35 1.03 9.89
N VAL A 142 3.63 1.04 9.54
CA VAL A 142 4.60 2.05 10.01
C VAL A 142 4.25 3.43 9.46
N PHE A 143 4.02 3.55 8.16
CA PHE A 143 3.71 4.85 7.54
C PHE A 143 2.38 5.41 8.04
N TYR A 144 1.38 4.56 8.22
CA TYR A 144 0.10 4.99 8.77
C TYR A 144 0.24 5.44 10.23
N ALA A 145 0.96 4.69 11.07
CA ALA A 145 1.22 5.08 12.46
C ALA A 145 1.96 6.43 12.54
N LEU A 146 2.96 6.65 11.67
CA LEU A 146 3.64 7.94 11.56
C LEU A 146 2.71 9.05 11.07
N ALA A 147 1.82 8.78 10.12
CA ALA A 147 0.82 9.73 9.66
C ALA A 147 -0.10 10.20 10.81
N ILE A 148 -0.61 9.26 11.60
CA ILE A 148 -1.45 9.58 12.77
C ILE A 148 -0.65 10.34 13.82
N ARG A 149 0.60 9.94 14.08
CA ARG A 149 1.49 10.66 15.00
C ARG A 149 1.71 12.11 14.55
N MET A 150 1.90 12.37 13.26
CA MET A 150 2.07 13.73 12.74
C MET A 150 0.78 14.55 12.85
N ALA A 151 -0.39 13.93 12.65
CA ALA A 151 -1.67 14.60 12.87
C ALA A 151 -1.85 15.01 14.34
N MET A 152 -1.56 14.12 15.29
CA MET A 152 -1.63 14.42 16.73
C MET A 152 -0.68 15.54 17.15
N LYS A 153 0.46 15.69 16.46
CA LYS A 153 1.42 16.78 16.67
C LYS A 153 1.07 18.08 15.95
N GLY A 154 -0.04 18.14 15.21
CA GLY A 154 -0.41 19.30 14.38
C GLY A 154 0.49 19.52 13.15
N GLN A 155 1.30 18.52 12.77
CA GLN A 155 2.22 18.60 11.62
C GLN A 155 1.52 18.13 10.35
N PHE A 156 0.53 18.89 9.88
CA PHE A 156 -0.37 18.46 8.80
C PHE A 156 0.31 18.24 7.45
N GLU A 157 1.37 19.00 7.14
CA GLU A 157 2.18 18.80 5.94
C GLU A 157 2.94 17.47 5.94
N ALA A 158 3.36 16.99 7.12
CA ALA A 158 3.96 15.68 7.27
C ALA A 158 2.90 14.58 7.30
N HIS A 159 1.76 14.81 7.98
CA HIS A 159 0.63 13.90 8.01
C HIS A 159 0.15 13.51 6.61
N LYS A 160 -0.13 14.48 5.74
CA LYS A 160 -0.64 14.20 4.38
C LYS A 160 0.36 13.37 3.55
N ARG A 161 1.66 13.61 3.72
CA ARG A 161 2.71 12.89 2.99
C ARG A 161 2.92 11.47 3.51
N TRP A 162 2.84 11.25 4.83
CA TRP A 162 2.82 9.90 5.38
C TRP A 162 1.57 9.12 4.99
N MET A 163 0.40 9.77 4.88
CA MET A 163 -0.81 9.12 4.34
C MET A 163 -0.64 8.69 2.87
N VAL A 164 0.01 9.52 2.05
CA VAL A 164 0.37 9.18 0.66
C VAL A 164 1.28 7.95 0.63
N LEU A 165 2.33 7.91 1.45
CA LEU A 165 3.24 6.78 1.54
C LEU A 165 2.54 5.50 2.03
N ALA A 166 1.69 5.61 3.05
CA ALA A 166 0.91 4.48 3.57
C ALA A 166 -0.01 3.91 2.48
N SER A 167 -0.78 4.75 1.81
CA SER A 167 -1.66 4.32 0.71
C SER A 167 -0.86 3.74 -0.48
N ALA A 168 0.32 4.26 -0.80
CA ALA A 168 1.18 3.68 -1.83
C ALA A 168 1.68 2.27 -1.44
N ALA A 169 2.16 2.09 -0.21
CA ALA A 169 2.60 0.78 0.28
C ALA A 169 1.45 -0.23 0.31
N GLY A 170 0.24 0.22 0.68
CA GLY A 170 -0.96 -0.61 0.68
C GLY A 170 -1.41 -1.11 -0.71
N LEU A 171 -0.79 -0.65 -1.81
CA LEU A 171 -1.13 -1.11 -3.16
C LEU A 171 -0.46 -2.43 -3.54
N GLY A 172 0.49 -2.94 -2.76
CA GLY A 172 1.32 -4.09 -3.12
C GLY A 172 0.50 -5.28 -3.67
N ALA A 173 -0.53 -5.72 -2.95
CA ALA A 173 -1.37 -6.83 -3.39
C ALA A 173 -2.23 -6.51 -4.63
N ALA A 174 -2.65 -5.25 -4.82
CA ALA A 174 -3.38 -4.86 -6.02
C ALA A 174 -2.46 -4.85 -7.25
N LEU A 175 -1.29 -4.25 -7.13
CA LEU A 175 -0.29 -4.22 -8.20
C LEU A 175 0.23 -5.61 -8.51
N PHE A 176 0.41 -6.48 -7.51
CA PHE A 176 0.74 -7.88 -7.72
C PHE A 176 -0.26 -8.58 -8.66
N ARG A 177 -1.57 -8.40 -8.42
CA ARG A 177 -2.63 -8.95 -9.28
C ARG A 177 -2.61 -8.36 -10.69
N VAL A 178 -2.40 -7.04 -10.80
CA VAL A 178 -2.30 -6.35 -12.10
C VAL A 178 -1.12 -6.88 -12.91
N PHE A 179 0.04 -7.04 -12.27
CA PHE A 179 1.24 -7.55 -12.93
C PHE A 179 1.07 -9.01 -13.35
N GLY A 180 0.54 -9.86 -12.46
CA GLY A 180 0.27 -11.25 -12.77
C GLY A 180 -0.69 -11.41 -13.96
N PHE A 181 -1.71 -10.56 -14.07
CA PHE A 181 -2.63 -10.59 -15.21
C PHE A 181 -1.99 -10.07 -16.51
N LEU A 182 -1.28 -8.94 -16.46
CA LEU A 182 -0.75 -8.30 -17.67
C LEU A 182 0.49 -8.98 -18.24
N PHE A 183 1.31 -9.59 -17.38
CA PHE A 183 2.64 -10.08 -17.75
C PHE A 183 2.82 -11.59 -17.49
N GLY A 184 1.89 -12.24 -16.79
CA GLY A 184 2.05 -13.62 -16.36
C GLY A 184 3.20 -13.79 -15.36
N SER A 185 3.71 -15.02 -15.23
CA SER A 185 4.92 -15.29 -14.44
C SER A 185 6.15 -15.15 -15.34
N VAL A 186 6.73 -13.96 -15.31
CA VAL A 186 8.03 -13.64 -15.92
C VAL A 186 8.91 -12.99 -14.86
N ALA A 187 10.21 -13.31 -14.88
CA ALA A 187 11.13 -13.03 -13.78
C ALA A 187 11.11 -11.58 -13.26
N TRP A 188 10.86 -10.59 -14.12
CA TRP A 188 10.77 -9.19 -13.69
C TRP A 188 9.38 -8.80 -13.15
N ALA A 189 8.30 -9.41 -13.66
CA ALA A 189 6.94 -9.12 -13.21
C ALA A 189 6.68 -9.70 -11.82
N ASP A 190 7.37 -10.79 -11.50
CA ASP A 190 7.36 -11.49 -10.22
C ASP A 190 7.71 -10.58 -9.03
N THR A 191 8.59 -9.58 -9.23
CA THR A 191 8.97 -8.62 -8.18
C THR A 191 8.74 -7.15 -8.57
N GLY A 192 8.48 -6.87 -9.84
CA GLY A 192 8.33 -5.51 -10.38
C GLY A 192 7.14 -4.75 -9.81
N TRP A 193 6.14 -5.44 -9.28
CA TRP A 193 5.01 -4.82 -8.60
C TRP A 193 5.41 -4.07 -7.32
N VAL A 194 6.50 -4.46 -6.63
CA VAL A 194 7.08 -3.71 -5.49
C VAL A 194 7.71 -2.41 -5.98
N LEU A 195 8.38 -2.44 -7.13
CA LEU A 195 8.91 -1.22 -7.73
C LEU A 195 7.78 -0.27 -8.17
N ALA A 196 6.64 -0.83 -8.58
CA ALA A 196 5.46 -0.04 -8.90
C ALA A 196 4.84 0.67 -7.68
N THR A 197 4.85 0.07 -6.48
CA THR A 197 4.44 0.80 -5.25
C THR A 197 5.39 1.97 -4.97
N ASN A 198 6.69 1.77 -5.16
CA ASN A 198 7.69 2.84 -5.03
C ASN A 198 7.55 3.93 -6.10
N ALA A 199 7.11 3.58 -7.31
CA ALA A 199 6.84 4.57 -8.35
C ALA A 199 5.73 5.56 -7.95
N PHE A 200 4.70 5.11 -7.20
CA PHE A 200 3.73 6.03 -6.61
C PHE A 200 4.41 7.00 -5.62
N MET A 201 5.27 6.50 -4.73
CA MET A 201 6.02 7.35 -3.79
C MET A 201 6.90 8.37 -4.51
N VAL A 202 7.63 7.93 -5.54
CA VAL A 202 8.49 8.79 -6.37
C VAL A 202 7.68 9.82 -7.14
N SER A 203 6.48 9.50 -7.64
CA SER A 203 5.63 10.48 -8.32
C SER A 203 5.25 11.65 -7.40
N ALA A 204 5.02 11.38 -6.12
CA ALA A 204 4.78 12.41 -5.10
C ALA A 204 6.03 13.23 -4.76
N MET A 205 7.22 12.63 -4.81
CA MET A 205 8.49 13.35 -4.70
C MET A 205 8.74 14.27 -5.89
N ILE A 206 8.47 13.78 -7.10
CA ILE A 206 8.58 14.57 -8.34
C ILE A 206 7.65 15.78 -8.25
N PHE A 207 6.41 15.58 -7.82
CA PHE A 207 5.48 16.69 -7.59
C PHE A 207 6.04 17.73 -6.61
N ASP A 208 6.51 17.30 -5.43
CA ASP A 208 7.14 18.20 -4.46
C ASP A 208 8.33 18.96 -5.09
N ARG A 209 9.18 18.29 -5.86
CA ARG A 209 10.34 18.92 -6.51
C ARG A 209 9.93 19.95 -7.57
N LEU A 210 8.95 19.63 -8.41
CA LEU A 210 8.50 20.47 -9.51
C LEU A 210 7.71 21.69 -9.03
N PHE A 211 6.81 21.52 -8.07
CA PHE A 211 5.91 22.58 -7.63
C PHE A 211 6.38 23.31 -6.38
N HIS A 212 7.12 22.65 -5.48
CA HIS A 212 7.64 23.23 -4.24
C HIS A 212 9.15 23.51 -4.26
N GLY A 213 9.84 23.19 -5.36
CA GLY A 213 11.28 23.39 -5.52
C GLY A 213 12.14 22.43 -4.70
N LYS A 214 11.56 21.68 -3.75
CA LYS A 214 12.27 20.71 -2.90
C LYS A 214 11.36 19.55 -2.51
N VAL A 215 11.93 18.36 -2.41
CA VAL A 215 11.24 17.17 -1.89
C VAL A 215 11.15 17.26 -0.37
N HIS A 216 9.96 17.08 0.19
CA HIS A 216 9.79 17.08 1.64
C HIS A 216 10.52 15.90 2.30
N PRO A 217 11.20 16.08 3.46
CA PRO A 217 12.01 15.03 4.10
C PRO A 217 11.28 13.72 4.37
N VAL A 218 9.98 13.79 4.66
CA VAL A 218 9.11 12.61 4.86
C VAL A 218 9.19 11.63 3.70
N TYR A 219 9.22 12.10 2.45
CA TYR A 219 9.29 11.19 1.32
C TYR A 219 10.64 10.49 1.22
N TRP A 220 11.74 11.18 1.52
CA TRP A 220 13.06 10.54 1.61
C TRP A 220 13.13 9.50 2.72
N GLN A 221 12.59 9.82 3.90
CA GLN A 221 12.54 8.89 5.02
C GLN A 221 11.69 7.65 4.69
N GLY A 222 10.51 7.88 4.11
CA GLY A 222 9.60 6.81 3.70
C GLY A 222 10.21 5.91 2.63
N LEU A 223 10.71 6.49 1.54
CA LEU A 223 11.30 5.73 0.45
C LEU A 223 12.56 4.98 0.89
N ALA A 224 13.45 5.63 1.66
CA ALA A 224 14.64 4.96 2.18
C ALA A 224 14.27 3.78 3.10
N PHE A 225 13.28 3.96 3.98
CA PHE A 225 12.79 2.88 4.83
C PHE A 225 12.16 1.75 4.01
N ALA A 226 11.34 2.07 3.00
CA ALA A 226 10.76 1.09 2.08
C ALA A 226 11.85 0.27 1.38
N LEU A 227 12.82 0.94 0.76
CA LEU A 227 13.92 0.27 0.04
C LEU A 227 14.77 -0.61 0.95
N VAL A 228 15.05 -0.18 2.19
CA VAL A 228 15.79 -1.00 3.16
C VAL A 228 14.99 -2.25 3.56
N VAL A 229 13.71 -2.09 3.89
CA VAL A 229 12.85 -3.22 4.25
C VAL A 229 12.70 -4.20 3.08
N GLU A 230 12.45 -3.68 1.88
CA GLU A 230 12.33 -4.47 0.66
C GLU A 230 13.64 -5.18 0.31
N ALA A 231 14.80 -4.53 0.46
CA ALA A 231 16.10 -5.15 0.22
C ALA A 231 16.40 -6.28 1.22
N ILE A 232 16.06 -6.09 2.51
CA ILE A 232 16.22 -7.13 3.55
C ILE A 232 15.31 -8.33 3.26
N LEU A 233 14.07 -8.05 2.82
CA LEU A 233 13.04 -9.06 2.56
C LEU A 233 13.03 -9.55 1.12
N TRP A 234 13.99 -9.10 0.30
CA TRP A 234 14.08 -9.49 -1.09
C TRP A 234 14.40 -10.99 -1.19
N PRO A 235 13.69 -11.74 -2.04
CA PRO A 235 13.83 -13.18 -2.12
C PRO A 235 15.02 -13.59 -3.00
N PHE A 236 16.22 -13.16 -2.63
CA PHE A 236 17.44 -13.70 -3.22
C PHE A 236 17.54 -15.18 -2.87
N ALA A 237 17.88 -16.02 -3.85
CA ALA A 237 18.18 -17.42 -3.62
C ALA A 237 19.24 -17.54 -2.49
N GLY A 238 18.85 -18.16 -1.37
CA GLY A 238 19.73 -18.42 -0.24
C GLY A 238 19.70 -17.41 0.92
N ASN A 239 18.81 -16.42 0.94
CA ASN A 239 18.66 -15.53 2.12
C ASN A 239 18.04 -16.31 3.32
N PRO A 240 18.80 -16.63 4.39
CA PRO A 240 18.30 -17.46 5.49
C PRO A 240 17.23 -16.76 6.32
N PHE A 241 17.29 -15.42 6.40
CA PHE A 241 16.32 -14.64 7.15
C PHE A 241 14.94 -14.66 6.47
N VAL A 242 14.91 -14.52 5.14
CA VAL A 242 13.66 -14.64 4.36
C VAL A 242 13.06 -16.03 4.48
N ALA A 243 13.88 -17.08 4.39
CA ALA A 243 13.43 -18.45 4.60
C ALA A 243 12.83 -18.64 6.01
N GLN A 244 13.51 -18.15 7.05
CA GLN A 244 13.04 -18.22 8.43
C GLN A 244 11.72 -17.45 8.63
N LEU A 245 11.61 -16.26 8.06
CA LEU A 245 10.37 -15.47 8.11
C LEU A 245 9.21 -16.21 7.44
N ASN A 246 9.44 -16.77 6.25
CA ASN A 246 8.42 -17.51 5.51
C ASN A 246 7.98 -18.77 6.28
N SER A 247 8.92 -19.49 6.90
CA SER A 247 8.59 -20.62 7.80
C SER A 247 7.82 -20.18 9.04
N ALA A 248 8.15 -19.03 9.64
CA ALA A 248 7.41 -18.50 10.79
C ALA A 248 5.97 -18.08 10.41
N LEU A 249 5.78 -17.49 9.22
CA LEU A 249 4.47 -17.17 8.69
C LEU A 249 3.64 -18.43 8.43
N ALA A 250 4.24 -19.48 7.85
CA ALA A 250 3.58 -20.76 7.63
C ALA A 250 3.20 -21.45 8.94
N TRP A 251 4.13 -21.51 9.91
CA TRP A 251 3.85 -22.04 11.25
C TRP A 251 2.67 -21.32 11.91
N MET A 252 2.60 -19.99 11.82
CA MET A 252 1.44 -19.24 12.30
C MET A 252 0.15 -19.60 11.53
N GLY A 253 0.26 -19.86 10.22
CA GLY A 253 -0.84 -20.29 9.37
C GLY A 253 -1.51 -21.57 9.88
N GLU A 254 -0.73 -22.55 10.35
CA GLU A 254 -1.24 -23.81 10.92
C GLU A 254 -2.21 -23.55 12.10
N TYR A 255 -1.89 -22.61 12.99
CA TYR A 255 -2.75 -22.27 14.14
C TYR A 255 -3.91 -21.37 13.76
N VAL A 256 -3.67 -20.38 12.88
CA VAL A 256 -4.72 -19.45 12.42
C VAL A 256 -5.81 -20.21 11.67
N ARG A 257 -5.46 -21.30 10.97
CA ARG A 257 -6.41 -22.13 10.19
C ARG A 257 -7.59 -22.66 11.00
N VAL A 258 -7.44 -22.84 12.31
CA VAL A 258 -8.54 -23.32 13.19
C VAL A 258 -9.71 -22.32 13.24
N ILE A 259 -9.43 -21.03 13.07
CA ILE A 259 -10.44 -19.97 13.08
C ILE A 259 -10.67 -19.34 11.71
N TYR A 260 -9.80 -19.61 10.73
CA TYR A 260 -9.79 -19.03 9.38
C TYR A 260 -10.88 -19.62 8.49
#